data_AF-A0A917FSH1-F1
#
_entry.id   AF-A0A917FSH1-F1
#
_cell.length_a   1.000
_cell.length_b   1.000
_cell.length_c   1.000
_cell.angle_alpha   90.00
_cell.angle_beta   90.00
_cell.angle_gamma   90.00
#
_symmetry.space_group_name_H-M   'P 1'
#
loop_
_entity.id
_entity.type
_entity.pdbx_description
1 polymer ?
#
loop_
_entity_poly.entity_id
_entity_poly.type
_entity_poly.pdbx_seq_one_letter_code
_entity_poly.pdbx_strand_id
1 'polypeptide(L)'
;MLVKNEINSYRRLPVTLYQIQTKFRDERRPRSGLLRGREFLMKDAYSFDASWEGLDRSYRAMYDAYHRIFERCGLTFRAVEADAGSIGGEGGTHEFMALADIGEDTIAVCSHCGYAANVEKATSMEDRFKSSESEIPVYEKIHTPGVQTIEQLTQHLQIRAIDVMKTLI
;
A
#
# COMPACT_ATOMS: atom_id res chain seq x y z
N MET A 1 -19.46 15.29 -15.38
CA MET A 1 -19.01 13.89 -15.35
C MET A 1 -19.83 13.14 -16.38
N LEU A 2 -19.20 12.51 -17.37
CA LEU A 2 -19.89 11.94 -18.55
C LEU A 2 -21.00 10.96 -18.16
N VAL A 3 -20.74 10.11 -17.16
CA VAL A 3 -21.68 9.09 -16.69
C VAL A 3 -22.89 9.66 -15.95
N LYS A 4 -22.72 10.78 -15.22
CA LYS A 4 -23.78 11.40 -14.41
C LYS A 4 -25.01 11.81 -15.23
N ASN A 5 -24.81 12.18 -16.50
CA ASN A 5 -25.89 12.65 -17.37
C ASN A 5 -26.51 11.51 -18.22
N GLU A 6 -25.79 10.39 -18.35
CA GLU A 6 -26.16 9.27 -19.24
C GLU A 6 -26.83 8.11 -18.48
N ILE A 7 -26.48 7.92 -17.20
CA ILE A 7 -27.04 6.88 -16.35
C ILE A 7 -28.06 7.48 -15.39
N ASN A 8 -29.32 7.44 -15.81
CA ASN A 8 -30.45 8.02 -15.07
C ASN A 8 -31.33 6.97 -14.38
N SER A 9 -30.97 5.68 -14.44
CA SER A 9 -31.73 4.57 -13.84
C SER A 9 -30.82 3.45 -13.41
N TYR A 10 -31.10 2.86 -12.24
CA TYR A 10 -30.41 1.67 -11.72
C TYR A 10 -30.46 0.48 -12.69
N ARG A 11 -31.47 0.41 -13.57
CA ARG A 11 -31.62 -0.67 -14.56
C ARG A 11 -30.52 -0.66 -15.63
N ARG A 12 -29.79 0.44 -15.77
CA ARG A 12 -28.63 0.56 -16.67
C ARG A 12 -27.33 0.12 -16.00
N LEU A 13 -27.36 -0.24 -14.71
CA LEU A 13 -26.20 -0.70 -13.96
C LEU A 13 -26.20 -2.24 -13.85
N PRO A 14 -25.02 -2.89 -13.80
CA PRO A 14 -23.69 -2.28 -13.71
C PRO A 14 -23.12 -1.86 -15.08
N VAL A 15 -22.21 -0.88 -15.08
CA VAL A 15 -21.44 -0.46 -16.26
C VAL A 15 -19.97 -0.34 -15.88
N THR A 16 -19.07 -0.89 -16.71
CA THR A 16 -17.63 -0.67 -16.60
C THR A 16 -17.13 0.01 -17.86
N LEU A 17 -16.51 1.18 -17.70
CA LEU A 17 -15.88 1.92 -18.78
C LEU A 17 -14.36 1.89 -18.57
N TYR A 18 -13.61 1.77 -19.65
CA TYR A 18 -12.15 1.91 -19.59
C TYR A 18 -11.64 2.65 -20.81
N GLN A 19 -10.45 3.21 -20.65
CA GLN A 19 -9.70 3.82 -21.75
C GLN A 19 -8.24 3.43 -21.64
N ILE A 20 -7.53 3.52 -22.77
CA ILE A 20 -6.08 3.45 -22.83
C ILE A 20 -5.65 4.81 -23.36
N GLN A 21 -5.07 5.62 -22.49
CA GLN A 21 -4.82 7.02 -22.79
C GLN A 21 -3.49 7.47 -22.17
N THR A 22 -2.81 8.38 -22.86
CA THR A 22 -1.65 9.10 -22.31
C THR A 22 -2.07 9.93 -21.10
N LYS A 23 -1.32 9.81 -20.01
CA LYS A 23 -1.48 10.57 -18.77
C LYS A 23 -0.24 11.41 -18.51
N PHE A 24 -0.45 12.46 -17.74
CA PHE A 24 0.60 13.39 -17.34
C PHE A 24 0.66 13.45 -15.81
N ARG A 25 1.84 13.30 -15.24
CA ARG A 25 2.11 13.56 -13.83
C ARG A 25 3.38 14.40 -13.74
N ASP A 26 3.32 15.50 -13.00
CA ASP A 26 4.51 16.31 -12.74
C ASP A 26 5.40 15.65 -11.68
N GLU A 27 6.04 14.56 -12.09
CA GLU A 27 6.92 13.78 -11.24
C GLU A 27 8.16 14.62 -10.88
N ARG A 28 8.40 14.76 -9.57
CA ARG A 28 9.49 15.56 -9.00
C ARG A 28 10.84 14.98 -9.38
N ARG A 29 10.96 13.66 -9.45
CA ARG A 29 12.20 12.95 -9.82
C ARG A 29 11.91 11.83 -10.84
N PRO A 30 11.80 12.15 -12.14
CA PRO A 30 11.67 11.14 -13.19
C PRO A 30 12.93 10.28 -13.24
N ARG A 31 12.78 8.95 -13.24
CA ARG A 31 13.90 8.00 -13.21
C ARG A 31 13.51 6.69 -13.89
N SER A 32 14.50 5.85 -14.18
CA SER A 32 14.26 4.48 -14.67
C SER A 32 13.47 4.40 -15.99
N GLY A 33 13.57 5.42 -16.84
CA GLY A 33 12.94 5.46 -18.17
C GLY A 33 11.42 5.37 -18.09
N LEU A 34 10.84 4.36 -18.74
CA LEU A 34 9.39 4.16 -18.81
C LEU A 34 8.76 3.81 -17.46
N LEU A 35 9.54 3.33 -16.49
CA LEU A 35 9.02 2.95 -15.17
C LEU A 35 8.55 4.16 -14.36
N ARG A 36 9.17 5.34 -14.54
CA ARG A 36 8.79 6.56 -13.81
C ARG A 36 9.04 7.82 -14.65
N GLY A 37 8.15 8.04 -15.62
CA GLY A 37 8.13 9.21 -16.50
C GLY A 37 7.08 10.26 -16.11
N ARG A 38 7.10 11.41 -16.79
CA ARG A 38 6.07 12.46 -16.66
C ARG A 38 4.89 12.29 -17.59
N GLU A 39 5.13 11.66 -18.74
CA GLU A 39 4.13 11.27 -19.72
C GLU A 39 4.20 9.75 -19.87
N PHE A 40 3.07 9.07 -19.70
CA PHE A 40 3.02 7.62 -19.78
C PHE A 40 1.64 7.13 -20.24
N LEU A 41 1.61 5.95 -20.85
CA LEU A 41 0.35 5.30 -21.23
C LEU A 41 -0.26 4.62 -20.00
N MET A 42 -1.55 4.85 -19.77
CA MET A 42 -2.27 4.19 -18.69
C MET A 42 -3.58 3.63 -19.20
N LYS A 43 -3.89 2.42 -18.74
CA LYS A 43 -5.23 1.88 -18.81
C LYS A 43 -5.94 2.17 -17.48
N ASP A 44 -6.92 3.06 -17.50
CA ASP A 44 -7.78 3.39 -16.37
C ASP A 44 -9.21 2.88 -16.65
N ALA A 45 -9.84 2.30 -15.62
CA ALA A 45 -11.18 1.76 -15.70
C ALA A 45 -12.02 2.22 -14.51
N TYR A 46 -13.31 2.43 -14.74
CA TYR A 46 -14.27 2.92 -13.76
C TYR A 46 -15.53 2.07 -13.89
N SER A 47 -15.89 1.35 -12.84
CA SER A 47 -17.17 0.66 -12.73
C SER A 47 -18.18 1.49 -11.94
N PHE A 48 -19.44 1.34 -12.32
CA PHE A 48 -20.57 1.95 -11.65
C PHE A 48 -21.55 0.83 -11.35
N ASP A 49 -21.91 0.70 -10.08
CA ASP A 49 -22.71 -0.38 -9.54
C ASP A 49 -23.82 0.18 -8.66
N ALA A 50 -24.96 -0.50 -8.61
CA ALA A 50 -26.12 -0.05 -7.83
C ALA A 50 -26.08 -0.47 -6.34
N SER A 51 -25.15 -1.37 -5.98
CA SER A 51 -24.98 -1.89 -4.62
C SER A 51 -23.52 -2.30 -4.37
N TRP A 52 -23.16 -2.47 -3.10
CA TRP A 52 -21.84 -2.94 -2.67
C TRP A 52 -21.52 -4.33 -3.20
N GLU A 53 -22.50 -5.25 -3.23
CA GLU A 53 -22.30 -6.58 -3.79
C GLU A 53 -22.07 -6.53 -5.30
N GLY A 54 -22.63 -5.53 -5.99
CA GLY A 54 -22.33 -5.24 -7.39
C GLY A 54 -20.89 -4.80 -7.56
N LEU A 55 -20.46 -3.83 -6.75
CA LEU A 55 -19.08 -3.37 -6.72
C LEU A 55 -18.10 -4.51 -6.47
N ASP A 56 -18.36 -5.39 -5.50
CA ASP A 56 -17.51 -6.55 -5.21
C ASP A 56 -17.37 -7.50 -6.40
N ARG A 57 -18.46 -7.70 -7.17
CA ARG A 57 -18.41 -8.53 -8.39
C ARG A 57 -17.59 -7.85 -9.47
N SER A 58 -17.81 -6.55 -9.71
CA SER A 58 -17.05 -5.75 -10.67
C SER A 58 -15.56 -5.71 -10.31
N TYR A 59 -15.25 -5.55 -9.02
CA TYR A 59 -13.90 -5.58 -8.48
C TYR A 59 -13.21 -6.92 -8.73
N ARG A 60 -13.85 -8.03 -8.37
CA ARG A 60 -13.31 -9.39 -8.60
C ARG A 60 -13.10 -9.67 -10.09
N ALA A 61 -14.05 -9.27 -10.94
CA ALA A 61 -13.89 -9.42 -12.38
C ALA A 61 -12.67 -8.67 -12.92
N MET A 62 -12.39 -7.48 -12.38
CA MET A 62 -11.18 -6.73 -12.69
C MET A 62 -9.93 -7.41 -12.14
N TYR A 63 -9.93 -7.84 -10.88
CA TYR A 63 -8.84 -8.58 -10.25
C TYR A 63 -8.42 -9.78 -11.12
N ASP A 64 -9.38 -10.61 -11.53
CA ASP A 64 -9.15 -11.79 -12.39
C ASP A 64 -8.72 -11.40 -13.81
N ALA A 65 -9.19 -10.28 -14.34
CA ALA A 65 -8.74 -9.76 -15.62
C ALA A 65 -7.27 -9.32 -15.58
N TYR A 66 -6.85 -8.61 -14.53
CA TYR A 66 -5.45 -8.18 -14.37
C TYR A 66 -4.51 -9.37 -14.18
N HIS A 67 -4.91 -10.40 -13.41
CA HIS A 67 -4.16 -11.66 -13.34
C HIS A 67 -3.91 -12.24 -14.73
N ARG A 68 -4.97 -12.45 -15.52
CA ARG A 68 -4.86 -12.99 -16.89
C ARG A 68 -4.04 -12.09 -17.82
N ILE A 69 -4.12 -10.77 -17.68
CA ILE A 69 -3.34 -9.82 -18.48
C ILE A 69 -1.85 -10.02 -18.18
N PHE A 70 -1.45 -10.01 -16.91
CA PHE A 70 -0.04 -10.10 -16.54
C PHE A 70 0.55 -11.49 -16.76
N GLU A 71 -0.23 -12.55 -16.58
CA GLU A 71 0.15 -13.91 -17.01
C GLU A 71 0.43 -13.97 -18.50
N ARG A 72 -0.45 -13.39 -19.34
CA ARG A 72 -0.24 -13.33 -20.80
C ARG A 72 0.94 -12.44 -21.21
N CYS A 73 1.30 -11.46 -20.39
CA CYS A 73 2.51 -10.67 -20.56
C CYS A 73 3.79 -11.42 -20.12
N GLY A 74 3.67 -12.60 -19.50
CA GLY A 74 4.81 -13.39 -19.04
C GLY A 74 5.51 -12.80 -17.81
N LEU A 75 4.80 -12.01 -17.00
CA LEU A 75 5.37 -11.40 -15.81
C LEU A 75 5.34 -12.37 -14.63
N THR A 76 6.39 -12.32 -13.81
CA THR A 76 6.33 -12.82 -12.44
C THR A 76 5.77 -11.70 -11.57
N PHE A 77 4.54 -11.84 -11.08
CA PHE A 77 3.87 -10.78 -10.33
C PHE A 77 3.10 -11.33 -9.13
N ARG A 78 2.71 -10.44 -8.22
CA ARG A 78 1.84 -10.75 -7.09
C ARG A 78 0.85 -9.62 -6.86
N ALA A 79 -0.41 -9.98 -6.63
CA ALA A 79 -1.40 -9.05 -6.09
C ALA A 79 -1.23 -8.96 -4.57
N VAL A 80 -1.13 -7.74 -4.05
CA VAL A 80 -0.91 -7.45 -2.62
C VAL A 80 -1.93 -6.44 -2.12
N GLU A 81 -2.34 -6.55 -0.87
CA GLU A 81 -3.17 -5.53 -0.22
C GLU A 81 -2.42 -4.19 -0.17
N ALA A 82 -3.10 -3.10 -0.46
CA ALA A 82 -2.49 -1.78 -0.55
C ALA A 82 -3.26 -0.73 0.25
N ASP A 83 -2.75 0.50 0.25
CA ASP A 83 -3.54 1.66 0.68
C ASP A 83 -4.33 2.24 -0.51
N ALA A 84 -5.51 2.82 -0.26
CA ALA A 84 -6.30 3.46 -1.31
C ALA A 84 -5.62 4.74 -1.84
N GLY A 85 -4.66 5.27 -1.09
CA GLY A 85 -3.83 6.40 -1.44
C GLY A 85 -4.65 7.66 -1.73
N SER A 86 -4.13 8.48 -2.64
CA SER A 86 -4.73 9.77 -3.00
C SER A 86 -6.03 9.68 -3.79
N ILE A 87 -6.33 8.52 -4.40
CA ILE A 87 -7.61 8.29 -5.09
C ILE A 87 -8.73 8.22 -4.04
N GLY A 88 -8.40 7.78 -2.83
CA GLY A 88 -9.37 7.50 -1.79
C GLY A 88 -10.28 6.32 -2.15
N GLY A 89 -11.23 6.04 -1.28
CA GLY A 89 -12.17 4.94 -1.45
C GLY A 89 -12.28 4.10 -0.19
N GLU A 90 -13.39 3.38 -0.12
CA GLU A 90 -13.70 2.44 0.95
C GLU A 90 -13.66 1.02 0.37
N GLY A 91 -13.23 0.05 1.17
CA GLY A 91 -13.11 -1.35 0.77
C GLY A 91 -11.69 -1.82 0.50
N GLY A 92 -11.56 -3.01 -0.09
CA GLY A 92 -10.27 -3.63 -0.39
C GLY A 92 -9.60 -3.01 -1.62
N THR A 93 -8.33 -2.66 -1.49
CA THR A 93 -7.48 -2.21 -2.60
C THR A 93 -6.30 -3.17 -2.76
N HIS A 94 -5.97 -3.46 -4.01
CA HIS A 94 -4.89 -4.37 -4.37
C HIS A 94 -3.98 -3.73 -5.41
N GLU A 95 -2.68 -3.82 -5.17
CA GLU A 95 -1.65 -3.50 -6.14
C GLU A 95 -1.14 -4.78 -6.79
N PHE A 96 -0.92 -4.73 -8.11
CA PHE A 96 -0.28 -5.82 -8.83
C PHE A 96 1.19 -5.47 -9.04
N MET A 97 2.06 -6.13 -8.27
CA MET A 97 3.49 -5.86 -8.23
C MET A 97 4.23 -6.86 -9.10
N ALA A 98 4.92 -6.38 -10.14
CA ALA A 98 5.89 -7.19 -10.87
C ALA A 98 7.16 -7.34 -10.00
N LEU A 99 7.60 -8.58 -9.77
CA LEU A 99 8.71 -8.87 -8.85
C LEU A 99 10.04 -8.60 -9.54
N ALA A 100 10.81 -7.64 -9.02
CA ALA A 100 12.15 -7.32 -9.49
C ALA A 100 12.97 -6.64 -8.39
N ASP A 101 14.28 -6.90 -8.35
CA ASP A 101 15.20 -6.31 -7.37
C ASP A 101 15.31 -4.77 -7.48
N ILE A 102 15.00 -4.23 -8.65
CA ILE A 102 14.99 -2.78 -8.92
C ILE A 102 13.65 -2.10 -8.57
N GLY A 103 12.67 -2.85 -8.05
CA GLY A 103 11.37 -2.33 -7.65
C GLY A 103 11.51 -1.21 -6.62
N GLU A 104 10.67 -0.18 -6.73
CA GLU A 104 10.67 0.95 -5.78
C GLU A 104 9.83 0.63 -4.52
N ASP A 105 8.90 -0.30 -4.64
CA ASP A 105 8.00 -0.74 -3.57
C ASP A 105 8.54 -1.97 -2.84
N THR A 106 8.27 -2.02 -1.53
CA THR A 106 8.57 -3.20 -0.70
C THR A 106 7.26 -3.87 -0.31
N ILE A 107 7.18 -5.20 -0.54
CA ILE A 107 6.03 -6.01 -0.16
C ILE A 107 6.37 -6.89 1.05
N ALA A 108 5.48 -6.91 2.03
CA ALA A 108 5.51 -7.90 3.10
C ALA A 108 4.78 -9.16 2.64
N VAL A 109 5.41 -10.32 2.76
CA VAL A 109 4.84 -11.61 2.36
C VAL A 109 4.94 -12.59 3.51
N CYS A 110 3.81 -13.15 3.93
CA CYS A 110 3.79 -14.26 4.88
C CYS A 110 4.12 -15.57 4.15
N SER A 111 5.16 -16.24 4.62
CA SER A 111 5.59 -17.56 4.10
C SER A 111 4.64 -18.71 4.46
N HIS A 112 3.65 -18.50 5.33
CA HIS A 112 2.82 -19.57 5.89
C HIS A 112 1.32 -19.48 5.52
N CYS A 113 0.75 -18.29 5.36
CA CYS A 113 -0.71 -18.12 5.17
C CYS A 113 -1.11 -17.39 3.87
N GLY A 114 -0.16 -17.07 3.00
CA GLY A 114 -0.43 -16.42 1.72
C GLY A 114 -0.65 -14.91 1.79
N TYR A 115 -0.78 -14.33 2.99
CA TYR A 115 -0.88 -12.89 3.20
C TYR A 115 0.24 -12.13 2.47
N ALA A 116 -0.13 -11.09 1.74
CA ALA A 116 0.82 -10.18 1.12
C ALA A 116 0.23 -8.78 1.04
N ALA A 117 1.03 -7.79 1.44
CA ALA A 117 0.64 -6.39 1.44
C ALA A 117 1.83 -5.50 1.06
N ASN A 118 1.56 -4.32 0.51
CA ASN A 118 2.54 -3.24 0.48
C ASN A 118 2.92 -2.91 1.94
N VAL A 119 4.21 -2.66 2.23
CA VAL A 119 4.68 -2.34 3.59
C VAL A 119 3.94 -1.14 4.19
N GLU A 120 3.49 -0.20 3.36
CA GLU A 120 2.66 0.93 3.81
C GLU A 120 1.30 0.50 4.41
N LYS A 121 0.78 -0.65 3.98
CA LYS A 121 -0.49 -1.24 4.46
C LYS A 121 -0.31 -2.42 5.42
N ALA A 122 0.85 -3.06 5.38
CA ALA A 122 1.10 -4.33 6.04
C ALA A 122 0.83 -4.24 7.55
N THR A 123 0.12 -5.23 8.08
CA THR A 123 -0.07 -5.40 9.52
C THR A 123 0.73 -6.60 10.02
N SER A 124 1.24 -6.48 11.23
CA SER A 124 1.88 -7.58 11.95
C SER A 124 1.05 -7.95 13.16
N MET A 125 1.07 -9.22 13.56
CA MET A 125 0.60 -9.58 14.89
C MET A 125 1.45 -8.87 15.93
N GLU A 126 0.82 -8.28 16.94
CA GLU A 126 1.54 -7.73 18.08
C GLU A 126 2.28 -8.85 18.79
N ASP A 127 3.58 -8.67 18.98
CA ASP A 127 4.27 -9.45 19.99
C ASP A 127 3.63 -9.09 21.33
N ARG A 128 3.07 -10.10 22.01
CA ARG A 128 2.59 -9.93 23.38
C ARG A 128 3.79 -9.69 24.27
N PHE A 129 4.24 -8.43 24.34
CA PHE A 129 5.18 -8.00 25.36
C PHE A 129 4.49 -8.24 26.69
N LYS A 130 4.92 -9.31 27.37
CA LYS A 130 4.67 -9.43 28.79
C LYS A 130 5.43 -8.27 29.42
N SER A 131 4.69 -7.22 29.80
CA SER A 131 5.19 -6.28 30.78
C SER A 131 5.69 -7.12 31.96
N SER A 132 6.98 -7.08 32.23
CA SER A 132 7.48 -7.67 33.47
C SER A 132 6.74 -6.98 34.61
N GLU A 133 6.25 -7.73 35.59
CA GLU A 133 5.66 -7.22 36.84
C GLU A 133 6.70 -6.49 37.73
N SER A 134 7.73 -5.92 37.12
CA SER A 134 8.79 -5.19 37.79
C SER A 134 8.26 -3.84 38.25
N GLU A 135 8.69 -3.42 39.44
CA GLU A 135 8.41 -2.08 39.95
C GLU A 135 8.82 -1.03 38.92
N ILE A 136 7.91 -0.11 38.60
CA ILE A 136 8.19 1.00 37.68
C ILE A 136 9.17 1.93 38.40
N PRO A 137 10.39 2.12 37.88
CA PRO A 137 11.36 3.02 38.50
C PRO A 137 10.87 4.47 38.45
N VAL A 138 11.31 5.28 39.41
CA VAL A 138 11.06 6.72 39.39
C VAL A 138 11.75 7.33 38.18
N TYR A 139 11.04 8.22 37.46
CA TYR A 139 11.62 8.87 36.28
C TYR A 139 12.81 9.76 36.67
N GLU A 140 13.85 9.74 35.86
CA GLU A 140 15.04 10.58 36.03
C GLU A 140 15.46 11.23 34.72
N LYS A 141 16.12 12.40 34.81
CA LYS A 141 16.72 13.06 33.65
C LYS A 141 18.18 12.66 33.55
N ILE A 142 18.55 12.05 32.43
CA ILE A 142 19.93 11.65 32.15
C ILE A 142 20.56 12.64 31.17
N HIS A 143 21.76 13.12 31.48
CA HIS A 143 22.52 14.02 30.61
C HIS A 143 23.11 13.24 29.43
N THR A 144 22.64 13.50 28.21
CA THR A 144 22.99 12.77 26.98
C THR A 144 23.59 13.71 25.90
N PRO A 145 24.73 14.36 26.18
CA PRO A 145 25.29 15.37 25.28
C PRO A 145 25.78 14.73 23.97
N GLY A 146 25.35 15.29 22.83
CA GLY A 146 25.77 14.81 21.50
C GLY A 146 25.11 13.50 21.05
N VAL A 147 24.19 12.92 21.84
CA VAL A 147 23.42 11.73 21.47
C VAL A 147 22.17 12.15 20.71
N GLN A 148 22.01 11.67 19.47
CA GLN A 148 20.95 12.09 18.56
C GLN A 148 20.15 10.91 17.96
N THR A 149 20.67 9.69 17.99
CA THR A 149 19.99 8.50 17.44
C THR A 149 19.69 7.44 18.51
N ILE A 150 18.77 6.52 18.19
CA ILE A 150 18.46 5.38 19.07
C ILE A 150 19.71 4.50 19.25
N GLU A 151 20.48 4.29 18.19
CA GLU A 151 21.72 3.51 18.23
C GLU A 151 22.73 4.15 19.19
N GLN A 152 22.90 5.46 19.13
CA GLN A 152 23.79 6.17 20.04
C GLN A 152 23.28 6.10 21.49
N LEU A 153 21.97 6.23 21.70
CA LEU A 153 21.37 6.19 23.04
C LEU A 153 21.47 4.80 23.68
N THR A 154 21.15 3.75 22.91
CA THR A 154 21.24 2.35 23.35
C THR A 154 22.67 1.97 23.69
N GLN A 155 23.65 2.41 22.91
CA GLN A 155 25.07 2.22 23.23
C GLN A 155 25.50 3.05 24.45
N HIS A 156 25.02 4.28 24.60
CA HIS A 156 25.40 5.14 25.72
C HIS A 156 24.87 4.64 27.07
N LEU A 157 23.61 4.19 27.10
CA LEU A 157 22.93 3.75 28.32
C LEU A 157 22.95 2.22 28.53
N GLN A 158 23.48 1.46 27.57
CA GLN A 158 23.50 -0.02 27.60
C GLN A 158 22.09 -0.62 27.73
N ILE A 159 21.11 -0.01 27.06
CA ILE A 159 19.71 -0.44 27.01
C ILE A 159 19.37 -0.97 25.61
N ARG A 160 18.25 -1.68 25.47
CA ARG A 160 17.82 -2.21 24.17
C ARG A 160 16.98 -1.15 23.45
N ALA A 161 17.01 -1.16 22.12
CA ALA A 161 16.19 -0.24 21.31
C ALA A 161 14.68 -0.36 21.61
N ILE A 162 14.24 -1.55 22.02
CA ILE A 162 12.85 -1.82 22.39
C ILE A 162 12.40 -1.15 23.70
N ASP A 163 13.36 -0.76 24.55
CA ASP A 163 13.11 -0.05 25.80
C ASP A 163 13.08 1.48 25.58
N VAL A 164 13.28 1.94 24.33
CA VAL A 164 13.34 3.36 23.96
C VAL A 164 12.09 3.77 23.19
N MET A 165 11.47 4.87 23.60
CA MET A 165 10.39 5.51 22.85
C MET A 165 10.94 6.57 21.90
N LYS A 166 10.55 6.50 20.61
CA LYS A 166 10.85 7.53 19.62
C LYS A 166 9.66 8.46 19.46
N THR A 167 9.85 9.73 19.75
CA THR A 167 8.84 10.76 19.49
C THR A 167 9.06 11.35 18.09
N LEU A 168 7.99 11.38 17.30
CA LEU A 168 7.91 12.07 16.01
C LEU A 168 6.87 13.19 16.17
N ILE A 169 7.23 14.42 15.81
CA ILE A 169 6.35 15.60 15.87
C ILE A 169 6.03 16.04 14.46
#